data_AF-A0A971BU04-F1
#
_entry.id   AF-A0A971BU04-F1
#
_cell.length_a   1.000
_cell.length_b   1.000
_cell.length_c   1.000
_cell.angle_alpha   90.00
_cell.angle_beta   90.00
_cell.angle_gamma   90.00
#
_symmetry.space_group_name_H-M   'P 1'
#
loop_
_entity.id
_entity.type
_entity.pdbx_description
1 polymer ?
#
loop_
_entity_poly.entity_id
_entity_poly.type
_entity_poly.pdbx_seq_one_letter_code
_entity_poly.pdbx_strand_id
1 'polypeptide(L)'
;MLRSFNDILPGYVFTGVYFSDRYLASHAREVRAFLRGLVRSFEFIKTNEAAARRHIPKYTGVSDDVARKCALRDLSGGGREPFEMLDRQRDLLVKHGLFKNKETLKGIVDYQYLP
;
A
#
# COMPACT_ATOMS: atom_id res chain seq x y z
N MET A 1 3.59 17.06 -20.47
CA MET A 1 4.46 16.03 -19.85
C MET A 1 3.58 15.26 -18.87
N LEU A 2 3.28 13.98 -19.14
CA LEU A 2 2.54 13.14 -18.19
C LEU A 2 3.43 12.92 -16.97
N ARG A 3 2.98 13.37 -15.80
CA ARG A 3 3.63 13.12 -14.51
C ARG A 3 2.79 12.09 -13.77
N SER A 4 3.43 11.08 -13.18
CA SER A 4 2.73 10.12 -12.34
C SER A 4 2.27 10.79 -11.05
N PHE A 5 1.26 10.23 -10.38
CA PHE A 5 0.85 10.72 -9.06
C PHE A 5 2.02 10.70 -8.05
N ASN A 6 2.94 9.75 -8.18
CA ASN A 6 4.14 9.68 -7.34
C ASN A 6 5.08 10.88 -7.57
N ASP A 7 5.13 11.40 -8.80
CA ASP A 7 5.94 12.58 -9.15
C ASP A 7 5.30 13.89 -8.67
N ILE A 8 3.96 13.93 -8.62
CA ILE A 8 3.19 15.11 -8.21
C ILE A 8 3.06 15.19 -6.70
N LEU A 9 2.88 14.05 -6.03
CA LEU A 9 2.73 13.97 -4.58
C LEU A 9 3.68 12.90 -4.00
N PRO A 10 4.96 13.23 -3.82
CA PRO A 10 5.93 12.32 -3.21
C PRO A 10 5.47 11.87 -1.84
N GLY A 11 5.47 10.56 -1.61
CA GLY A 11 5.02 9.96 -0.36
C GLY A 11 3.50 9.83 -0.23
N TYR A 12 2.75 9.80 -1.34
CA TYR A 12 1.34 9.44 -1.31
C TYR A 12 1.16 7.92 -1.11
N VAL A 13 0.49 7.53 -0.03
CA VAL A 13 0.03 6.16 0.22
C VAL A 13 -1.31 5.93 -0.48
N PHE A 14 -1.31 5.16 -1.58
CA PHE A 14 -2.51 4.96 -2.39
C PHE A 14 -3.42 3.82 -1.89
N THR A 15 -2.86 2.83 -1.19
CA THR A 15 -3.60 1.62 -0.78
C THR A 15 -3.22 1.16 0.61
N GLY A 16 -4.20 0.64 1.35
CA GLY A 16 -4.03 -0.11 2.59
C GLY A 16 -4.77 -1.45 2.54
N VAL A 17 -4.44 -2.35 3.47
CA VAL A 17 -5.18 -3.59 3.71
C VAL A 17 -5.96 -3.40 5.01
N TYR A 18 -7.25 -3.73 4.99
CA TYR A 18 -8.14 -3.50 6.12
C TYR A 18 -8.79 -4.80 6.55
N PHE A 19 -8.84 -5.02 7.87
CA PHE A 19 -9.57 -6.09 8.51
C PHE A 19 -10.47 -5.48 9.58
N SER A 20 -11.68 -6.01 9.75
CA SER A 20 -12.54 -5.58 10.85
C SER A 20 -12.06 -6.17 12.17
N ASP A 21 -12.28 -5.47 13.28
CA ASP A 21 -11.93 -5.96 14.63
C ASP A 21 -12.56 -7.31 14.93
N ARG A 22 -13.81 -7.51 14.52
CA ARG A 22 -14.52 -8.79 14.65
C ARG A 22 -13.79 -9.93 13.92
N TYR A 23 -13.25 -9.66 12.73
CA TYR A 23 -12.51 -10.64 11.98
C TYR A 23 -11.16 -10.93 12.63
N LEU A 24 -10.43 -9.89 13.05
CA LEU A 24 -9.16 -10.03 13.75
C LEU A 24 -9.28 -10.84 15.05
N ALA A 25 -10.34 -10.61 15.83
CA ALA A 25 -10.59 -11.32 17.08
C ALA A 25 -10.74 -12.84 16.89
N SER A 26 -11.18 -13.30 15.71
CA SER A 26 -11.43 -14.71 15.42
C SER A 26 -10.43 -15.35 14.46
N HIS A 27 -9.66 -14.56 13.71
CA HIS A 27 -8.79 -15.02 12.62
C HIS A 27 -7.40 -14.37 12.63
N ALA A 28 -6.90 -13.95 13.80
CA ALA A 28 -5.61 -13.27 13.92
C ALA A 28 -4.44 -14.09 13.32
N ARG A 29 -4.48 -15.42 13.45
CA ARG A 29 -3.41 -16.30 12.94
C ARG A 29 -3.39 -16.33 11.41
N GLU A 30 -4.55 -16.43 10.80
CA GLU A 30 -4.77 -16.43 9.35
C GLU A 30 -4.36 -15.10 8.75
N VAL A 31 -4.73 -13.99 9.41
CA VAL A 31 -4.31 -12.64 8.99
C VAL A 31 -2.79 -12.51 9.03
N ARG A 32 -2.12 -12.95 10.09
CA ARG A 32 -0.64 -12.96 10.14
C ARG A 32 -0.04 -13.83 9.03
N ALA A 33 -0.64 -14.97 8.72
CA ALA A 33 -0.18 -15.83 7.63
C ALA A 33 -0.32 -15.18 6.26
N PHE A 34 -1.47 -14.55 6.00
CA PHE A 34 -1.72 -13.77 4.79
C PHE A 34 -0.70 -12.64 4.65
N LEU A 35 -0.51 -11.84 5.70
CA LEU A 35 0.41 -10.71 5.70
C LEU A 35 1.87 -11.15 5.51
N ARG A 36 2.29 -12.28 6.09
CA ARG A 36 3.62 -12.87 5.78
C ARG A 36 3.76 -13.21 4.29
N GLY A 37 2.73 -13.82 3.69
CA GLY A 37 2.71 -14.09 2.25
C GLY A 37 2.80 -12.81 1.42
N LEU A 38 2.07 -11.77 1.83
CA LEU A 38 2.09 -10.46 1.19
C LEU A 38 3.47 -9.82 1.24
N VAL A 39 4.12 -9.77 2.41
CA VAL A 39 5.49 -9.23 2.54
C VAL A 39 6.49 -10.01 1.69
N ARG A 40 6.39 -11.34 1.64
CA ARG A 40 7.23 -12.16 0.74
C ARG A 40 7.00 -11.83 -0.74
N SER A 41 5.76 -11.51 -1.13
CA SER A 41 5.46 -11.09 -2.49
C SER A 41 6.14 -9.75 -2.83
N PHE A 42 6.28 -8.84 -1.87
CA PHE A 42 7.01 -7.59 -2.06
C PHE A 42 8.50 -7.83 -2.31
N GLU A 43 9.12 -8.74 -1.55
CA GLU A 43 10.51 -9.16 -1.81
C GLU A 43 10.66 -9.79 -3.19
N PHE A 44 9.72 -10.65 -3.59
CA PHE A 44 9.73 -11.22 -4.94
C PHE A 44 9.65 -10.14 -6.02
N ILE A 45 8.75 -9.15 -5.89
CA ILE A 45 8.61 -8.07 -6.86
C ILE A 45 9.91 -7.26 -6.98
N LYS A 46 10.53 -6.90 -5.85
CA LYS A 46 11.80 -6.14 -5.83
C LYS A 46 12.95 -6.89 -6.48
N THR A 47 13.03 -8.21 -6.28
CA THR A 47 14.15 -9.04 -6.74
C THR A 47 13.91 -9.67 -8.12
N ASN A 48 12.66 -9.72 -8.59
CA ASN A 48 12.23 -10.39 -9.82
C ASN A 48 11.25 -9.52 -10.63
N GLU A 49 11.51 -8.23 -10.75
CA GLU A 49 10.59 -7.25 -11.34
C GLU A 49 10.03 -7.67 -12.71
N ALA A 50 10.91 -8.13 -13.61
CA ALA A 50 10.50 -8.56 -14.95
C ALA A 50 9.56 -9.78 -14.92
N ALA A 51 9.71 -10.69 -13.97
CA ALA A 51 8.78 -11.81 -13.80
C ALA A 51 7.46 -11.30 -13.20
N ALA A 52 7.51 -10.48 -12.17
CA ALA A 52 6.33 -9.90 -11.51
C ALA A 52 5.43 -9.15 -12.51
N ARG A 53 6.02 -8.31 -13.38
CA ARG A 53 5.28 -7.54 -14.38
C ARG A 53 4.49 -8.39 -15.38
N ARG A 54 4.90 -9.65 -15.66
CA ARG A 54 4.15 -10.58 -16.53
C ARG A 54 2.76 -10.91 -16.00
N HIS A 55 2.55 -10.77 -14.69
CA HIS A 55 1.26 -11.05 -14.08
C HIS A 55 0.29 -9.87 -14.18
N ILE A 56 0.76 -8.64 -14.41
CA ILE A 56 -0.08 -7.44 -14.43
C ILE A 56 -1.18 -7.53 -15.51
N PRO A 57 -0.87 -7.83 -16.79
CA PRO A 57 -1.89 -7.90 -17.84
C PRO A 57 -3.05 -8.84 -17.52
N LYS A 58 -2.76 -9.98 -16.87
CA LYS A 58 -3.76 -10.97 -16.48
C LYS A 58 -4.84 -10.41 -15.55
N TYR A 59 -4.47 -9.50 -14.64
CA TYR A 59 -5.36 -9.02 -13.57
C TYR A 59 -5.90 -7.62 -13.82
N THR A 60 -5.32 -6.86 -14.75
CA THR A 60 -5.72 -5.46 -15.00
C THR A 60 -6.21 -5.21 -16.42
N GLY A 61 -5.97 -6.14 -17.36
CA GLY A 61 -6.32 -5.98 -18.77
C GLY A 61 -5.45 -4.99 -19.55
N VAL A 62 -4.40 -4.42 -18.93
CA VAL A 62 -3.44 -3.56 -19.63
C VAL A 62 -2.52 -4.38 -20.53
N SER A 63 -2.00 -3.78 -21.60
CA SER A 63 -1.04 -4.46 -22.49
C SER A 63 0.30 -4.75 -21.78
N ASP A 64 1.04 -5.76 -22.27
CA ASP A 64 2.38 -6.06 -21.70
C ASP A 64 3.31 -4.85 -21.78
N ASP A 65 3.32 -4.12 -22.91
CA ASP A 65 4.13 -2.91 -23.07
C ASP A 65 3.85 -1.85 -21.99
N VAL A 66 2.57 -1.61 -21.69
CA VAL A 66 2.19 -0.70 -20.60
C VAL A 66 2.62 -1.26 -19.25
N ALA A 67 2.44 -2.56 -19.01
CA ALA A 67 2.87 -3.23 -17.78
C ALA A 67 4.40 -3.20 -17.58
N ARG A 68 5.19 -3.10 -18.65
CA ARG A 68 6.66 -2.92 -18.58
C ARG A 68 7.09 -1.52 -18.20
N LYS A 69 6.30 -0.52 -18.57
CA LYS A 69 6.66 0.90 -18.43
C LYS A 69 6.01 1.56 -17.21
N CYS A 70 4.94 1.01 -16.67
CA CYS A 70 4.26 1.60 -15.52
C CYS A 70 5.18 1.66 -14.29
N ALA A 71 5.06 2.75 -13.53
CA ALA A 71 5.76 2.87 -12.25
C ALA A 71 5.23 1.80 -11.29
N LEU A 72 6.15 1.05 -10.67
CA LEU A 72 5.81 0.20 -9.55
C LEU A 72 5.86 1.03 -8.27
N ARG A 73 5.02 0.66 -7.30
CA ARG A 73 5.08 1.23 -5.95
C ARG A 73 6.45 0.92 -5.33
N ASP A 74 6.97 1.85 -4.53
CA ASP A 74 8.10 1.55 -3.66
C ASP A 74 7.66 0.54 -2.58
N LEU A 75 8.33 -0.61 -2.56
CA LEU A 75 8.04 -1.71 -1.65
C LEU A 75 9.16 -1.92 -0.62
N SER A 76 10.08 -0.96 -0.48
CA SER A 76 11.20 -1.00 0.47
C SER A 76 10.73 -1.10 1.93
N GLY A 77 9.61 -0.46 2.27
CA GLY A 77 9.01 -0.49 3.62
C GLY A 77 8.41 -1.84 4.05
N GLY A 78 8.39 -2.86 3.18
CA GLY A 78 7.88 -4.18 3.55
C GLY A 78 6.42 -4.16 4.03
N GLY A 79 5.60 -3.28 3.46
CA GLY A 79 4.20 -3.06 3.87
C GLY A 79 4.00 -2.09 5.04
N ARG A 80 5.08 -1.54 5.61
CA ARG A 80 5.03 -0.48 6.62
C ARG A 80 5.22 0.87 5.94
N GLU A 81 4.20 1.70 5.98
CA GLU A 81 4.29 3.09 5.56
C GLU A 81 4.70 3.97 6.76
N PRO A 82 5.63 4.93 6.57
CA PRO A 82 5.97 5.91 7.60
C PRO A 82 4.73 6.68 8.05
N PHE A 83 4.56 6.87 9.36
CA PHE A 83 3.41 7.61 9.88
C PHE A 83 3.40 9.05 9.39
N GLU A 84 4.56 9.64 9.14
CA GLU A 84 4.72 10.99 8.61
C GLU A 84 4.03 11.14 7.23
N MET A 85 4.09 10.11 6.39
CA MET A 85 3.43 10.09 5.07
C MET A 85 1.91 10.03 5.22
N LEU A 86 1.42 9.20 6.14
CA LEU A 86 -0.01 9.08 6.43
C LEU A 86 -0.57 10.35 7.09
N ASP A 87 0.18 10.94 8.02
CA ASP A 87 -0.16 12.20 8.68
C ASP A 87 -0.23 13.35 7.68
N ARG A 88 0.70 13.41 6.71
CA ARG A 88 0.67 14.39 5.63
C ARG A 88 -0.60 14.26 4.79
N GLN A 89 -1.02 13.04 4.45
CA GLN A 89 -2.28 12.83 3.72
C GLN A 89 -3.49 13.27 4.54
N ARG A 90 -3.58 12.89 5.82
CA ARG A 90 -4.65 13.35 6.72
C ARG A 90 -4.71 14.87 6.77
N ASP A 91 -3.57 15.53 6.92
CA ASP A 91 -3.48 16.97 7.03
C ASP A 91 -3.95 17.69 5.75
N LEU A 92 -3.70 17.10 4.57
CA LEU A 92 -4.26 17.59 3.31
C LEU A 92 -5.79 17.42 3.29
N LEU A 93 -6.33 16.28 3.73
CA LEU A 93 -7.79 16.07 3.78
C LEU A 93 -8.47 17.07 4.73
N VAL A 94 -7.86 17.39 5.87
CA VAL A 94 -8.36 18.43 6.78
C VAL A 94 -8.27 19.81 6.14
N LYS A 95 -7.12 20.15 5.54
CA LYS A 95 -6.90 21.45 4.88
C LYS A 95 -7.95 21.74 3.80
N HIS A 96 -8.36 20.71 3.06
CA HIS A 96 -9.34 20.82 1.99
C HIS A 96 -10.80 20.59 2.45
N GLY A 97 -11.04 20.54 3.76
CA GLY A 97 -12.39 20.43 4.34
C GLY A 97 -13.06 19.06 4.15
N LEU A 98 -12.31 18.04 3.73
CA LEU A 98 -12.82 16.67 3.62
C LEU A 98 -12.94 16.01 4.99
N PHE A 99 -12.02 16.33 5.90
CA PHE A 99 -12.10 15.96 7.32
C PHE A 99 -12.27 17.21 8.19
N LYS A 100 -13.12 17.10 9.22
CA LYS A 100 -13.37 18.19 10.17
C LYS A 100 -12.20 18.39 11.13
N ASN A 101 -11.61 17.31 11.60
CA ASN A 101 -10.56 17.30 12.62
C ASN A 101 -9.39 16.40 12.21
N LYS A 102 -8.24 16.63 12.84
CA LYS A 102 -7.08 15.73 12.76
C LYS A 102 -7.29 14.53 13.69
N GLU A 103 -7.91 13.48 13.17
CA GLU A 103 -8.01 12.21 13.90
C GLU A 103 -6.64 11.53 14.05
N THR A 104 -6.46 10.81 15.15
CA THR A 104 -5.25 10.00 15.36
C THR A 104 -5.30 8.76 14.49
N LEU A 105 -4.19 8.45 13.81
CA LEU A 105 -4.05 7.21 13.05
C LEU A 105 -3.68 6.03 13.96
N LYS A 106 -3.35 6.30 15.23
CA LYS A 106 -3.04 5.27 16.23
C LYS A 106 -4.28 4.42 16.48
N GLY A 107 -4.14 3.10 16.32
CA GLY A 107 -5.24 2.14 16.46
C GLY A 107 -6.05 1.92 15.18
N ILE A 108 -5.92 2.78 14.17
CA ILE A 108 -6.43 2.53 12.81
C ILE A 108 -5.37 1.76 12.01
N VAL A 109 -4.11 2.17 12.14
CA VAL A 109 -2.97 1.49 11.54
C VAL A 109 -2.31 0.63 12.60
N ASP A 110 -2.35 -0.69 12.40
CA ASP A 110 -1.74 -1.66 13.29
C ASP A 110 -0.76 -2.57 12.55
N TYR A 111 0.52 -2.25 12.69
CA TYR A 111 1.61 -3.03 12.11
C TYR A 111 2.01 -4.24 12.97
N GLN A 112 1.39 -4.49 14.12
CA GLN A 112 1.72 -5.65 14.97
C GLN A 112 1.37 -6.99 14.29
N TYR A 113 0.51 -6.99 13.27
CA TYR A 113 0.17 -8.18 12.49
C TYR A 113 1.17 -8.48 11.35
N LEU A 114 2.04 -7.52 11.00
CA LEU A 114 3.12 -7.74 10.03
C LEU A 114 4.27 -8.53 10.69
N PRO A 115 5.02 -9.35 9.90
CA PRO A 115 6.22 -10.03 10.38
C PRO A 115 7.36 -9.07 10.71
#